data_AF-A0A4Y8JRF9-F1
#
_entry.id   AF-A0A4Y8JRF9-F1
#
_cell.length_a   1.000
_cell.length_b   1.000
_cell.length_c   1.000
_cell.angle_alpha   90.00
_cell.angle_beta   90.00
_cell.angle_gamma   90.00
#
_symmetry.space_group_name_H-M   'P 1'
#
loop_
_entity.id
_entity.type
_entity.pdbx_description
1 polymer ?
#
loop_
_entity_poly.entity_id
_entity_poly.type
_entity_poly.pdbx_seq_one_letter_code
_entity_poly.pdbx_strand_id
1 'polypeptide(L)'
;MHLNRLRVLAVTMAVAGMAVLSGCSGETVGNAVDGAVNEATGGDVSLGGQLPEGWPGEIPVIEGNIGFGASNTADGDGWVVTVTSSAADPLADATAKLEAAGFSADTAATANIGDAGVAVLTNESWSVVVAGTPEGVLYTVSPAA
;
A
#
# COMPACT_ATOMS: atom_id res chain seq x y z
N MET A 1 1.87 27.83 -76.76
CA MET A 1 0.92 28.68 -76.03
C MET A 1 0.55 27.98 -74.72
N HIS A 2 0.71 28.72 -73.61
CA HIS A 2 0.19 28.50 -72.25
C HIS A 2 0.71 27.35 -71.36
N LEU A 3 1.68 27.74 -70.53
CA LEU A 3 1.89 27.31 -69.14
C LEU A 3 0.58 27.18 -68.35
N ASN A 4 0.50 26.17 -67.48
CA ASN A 4 0.04 26.30 -66.08
C ASN A 4 0.44 25.03 -65.32
N ARG A 5 1.56 24.99 -64.58
CA ARG A 5 1.77 25.48 -63.20
C ARG A 5 0.77 24.94 -62.17
N LEU A 6 1.36 24.27 -61.17
CA LEU A 6 0.92 24.11 -59.78
C LEU A 6 -0.22 23.11 -59.51
N ARG A 7 0.14 21.98 -58.89
CA ARG A 7 -0.32 21.59 -57.54
C ARG A 7 0.50 20.40 -57.04
N VAL A 8 1.56 20.74 -56.31
CA VAL A 8 2.17 19.90 -55.28
C VAL A 8 1.17 19.79 -54.12
N LEU A 9 0.88 18.58 -53.65
CA LEU A 9 0.43 18.18 -52.30
C LEU A 9 -0.01 16.70 -52.43
N ALA A 10 0.24 15.73 -51.55
CA ALA A 10 0.81 15.64 -50.20
C ALA A 10 1.24 14.15 -50.06
N VAL A 11 2.46 13.81 -49.67
CA VAL A 11 2.97 13.73 -48.28
C VAL A 11 2.21 12.71 -47.43
N THR A 12 2.88 11.57 -47.25
CA THR A 12 2.99 10.72 -46.05
C THR A 12 1.79 9.94 -45.54
N MET A 13 1.78 8.65 -45.87
CA MET A 13 2.03 7.54 -44.93
C MET A 13 1.77 7.87 -43.44
N ALA A 14 0.58 7.52 -42.96
CA ALA A 14 0.29 7.38 -41.53
C ALA A 14 -0.80 6.32 -41.35
N VAL A 15 -0.47 5.06 -41.65
CA VAL A 15 -1.26 3.89 -41.28
C VAL A 15 -0.39 3.03 -40.37
N ALA A 16 -0.17 3.49 -39.14
CA ALA A 16 0.36 2.71 -38.03
C ALA A 16 0.28 3.58 -36.77
N GLY A 17 -0.80 3.44 -35.99
CA GLY A 17 -0.93 4.21 -34.75
C GLY A 17 -2.19 3.98 -33.94
N MET A 18 -3.24 3.39 -34.52
CA MET A 18 -4.50 3.16 -33.79
C MET A 18 -4.50 1.95 -32.84
N ALA A 19 -3.38 1.24 -32.67
CA ALA A 19 -3.32 0.01 -31.85
C ALA A 19 -2.78 0.21 -30.42
N VAL A 20 -2.81 1.44 -29.86
CA VAL A 20 -2.27 1.70 -28.50
C VAL A 20 -3.29 2.21 -27.49
N LEU A 21 -4.59 2.24 -27.83
CA LEU A 21 -5.65 2.72 -26.93
C LEU A 21 -6.45 1.60 -26.26
N SER A 22 -5.96 0.36 -26.28
CA SER A 22 -6.53 -0.76 -25.50
C SER A 22 -6.07 -0.76 -24.03
N GLY A 23 -5.30 0.23 -23.59
CA GLY A 23 -4.77 0.36 -22.22
C GLY A 23 -5.84 0.77 -21.20
N CYS A 24 -6.90 -0.03 -21.05
CA CYS A 24 -7.83 0.01 -19.92
C CYS A 24 -7.41 -0.99 -18.83
N SER A 25 -6.13 -0.98 -18.46
CA SER A 25 -5.61 -1.72 -17.31
C SER A 25 -5.13 -0.69 -16.29
N GLY A 26 -5.94 -0.43 -15.27
CA GLY A 26 -5.62 0.50 -14.16
C GLY A 26 -4.28 0.19 -13.47
N GLU A 27 -3.79 -1.03 -13.65
CA GLU A 27 -2.47 -1.52 -13.22
C GLU A 27 -1.29 -0.70 -13.77
N THR A 28 -1.36 -0.23 -15.03
CA THR A 28 -0.25 0.57 -15.62
C THR A 28 -0.21 2.00 -15.07
N VAL A 29 -1.36 2.56 -14.68
CA VAL A 29 -1.41 3.88 -14.05
C VAL A 29 -0.99 3.79 -12.58
N GLY A 30 -1.43 2.76 -11.86
CA GLY A 30 -1.02 2.46 -10.48
C GLY A 30 0.50 2.35 -10.34
N ASN A 31 1.13 1.52 -11.17
CA ASN A 31 2.58 1.33 -11.13
C ASN A 31 3.37 2.60 -11.48
N ALA A 32 2.81 3.49 -12.32
CA ALA A 32 3.46 4.76 -12.68
C ALA A 32 3.36 5.80 -11.55
N VAL A 33 2.24 5.84 -10.80
CA VAL A 33 2.11 6.71 -9.63
C VAL A 33 2.94 6.21 -8.46
N ASP A 34 2.95 4.90 -8.20
CA ASP A 34 3.77 4.28 -7.15
C ASP A 34 5.26 4.60 -7.39
N GLY A 35 5.75 4.43 -8.63
CA GLY A 35 7.14 4.76 -8.99
C GLY A 35 7.50 6.24 -8.75
N ALA A 36 6.61 7.18 -9.10
CA ALA A 36 6.86 8.61 -8.89
C ALA A 36 6.86 9.01 -7.40
N VAL A 37 6.03 8.35 -6.58
CA VAL A 37 5.98 8.57 -5.12
C VAL A 37 7.20 7.96 -4.44
N ASN A 38 7.64 6.77 -4.85
CA ASN A 38 8.81 6.09 -4.30
C ASN A 38 10.09 6.92 -4.54
N GLU A 39 10.24 7.47 -5.74
CA GLU A 39 11.38 8.34 -6.09
C GLU A 39 11.40 9.65 -5.28
N ALA A 40 10.22 10.16 -4.89
CA ALA A 40 10.10 11.36 -4.07
C ALA A 40 10.27 11.11 -2.56
N THR A 41 9.90 9.93 -2.05
CA THR A 41 9.87 9.62 -0.62
C THR A 41 11.11 8.86 -0.12
N GLY A 42 11.86 8.23 -1.03
CA GLY A 42 13.02 7.41 -0.66
C GLY A 42 12.64 6.09 0.02
N GLY A 43 11.41 5.62 -0.18
CA GLY A 43 10.87 4.36 0.34
C GLY A 43 10.04 3.64 -0.71
N ASP A 44 9.70 2.37 -0.44
CA ASP A 44 8.76 1.61 -1.27
C ASP A 44 7.34 1.80 -0.72
N VAL A 45 6.49 2.43 -1.52
CA VAL A 45 5.09 2.72 -1.22
C VAL A 45 4.21 1.93 -2.19
N SER A 46 3.24 1.21 -1.63
CA SER A 46 2.19 0.50 -2.34
C SER A 46 0.85 1.18 -2.08
N LEU A 47 0.23 1.68 -3.15
CA LEU A 47 -1.14 2.20 -3.15
C LEU A 47 -2.14 1.20 -3.77
N GLY A 48 -1.66 0.02 -4.16
CA GLY A 48 -2.38 -0.96 -4.98
C GLY A 48 -3.18 -2.01 -4.20
N GLY A 49 -3.32 -1.89 -2.89
CA GLY A 49 -4.04 -2.86 -2.08
C GLY A 49 -3.29 -4.17 -1.78
N GLN A 50 -1.96 -4.12 -1.87
CA GLN A 50 -1.07 -5.20 -1.44
C GLN A 50 -0.19 -4.76 -0.26
N LEU A 51 0.30 -5.73 0.50
CA LEU A 51 1.33 -5.50 1.50
C LEU A 51 2.62 -4.97 0.85
N PRO A 52 3.38 -4.12 1.56
CA PRO A 52 4.69 -3.67 1.10
C PRO A 52 5.67 -4.83 0.99
N GLU A 53 6.70 -4.67 0.15
CA GLU A 53 7.74 -5.69 -0.01
C GLU A 53 8.43 -5.98 1.34
N GLY A 54 8.79 -7.25 1.57
CA GLY A 54 9.49 -7.67 2.78
C GLY A 54 8.64 -7.75 4.04
N TRP A 55 7.32 -7.54 3.96
CA TRP A 55 6.43 -7.67 5.12
C TRP A 55 6.68 -8.99 5.88
N PRO A 56 6.87 -8.97 7.22
CA PRO A 56 7.17 -10.18 7.97
C PRO A 56 6.03 -11.20 7.92
N GLY A 57 6.29 -12.39 7.37
CA GLY A 57 5.27 -13.42 7.17
C GLY A 57 4.64 -13.98 8.45
N GLU A 58 5.28 -13.76 9.61
CA GLU A 58 4.77 -14.14 10.93
C GLU A 58 3.80 -13.11 11.54
N ILE A 59 3.64 -11.93 10.92
CA ILE A 59 2.72 -10.89 11.36
C ILE A 59 1.43 -11.02 10.53
N PRO A 60 0.40 -11.72 11.03
CA PRO A 60 -0.86 -11.80 10.34
C PRO A 60 -1.55 -10.44 10.26
N VAL A 61 -2.28 -10.22 9.16
CA VAL A 61 -3.11 -9.04 8.93
C VAL A 61 -4.57 -9.46 8.91
N ILE A 62 -5.46 -8.67 9.52
CA ILE A 62 -6.91 -8.94 9.51
C ILE A 62 -7.49 -8.93 8.10
N GLU A 63 -8.67 -9.53 7.94
CA GLU A 63 -9.39 -9.44 6.66
C GLU A 63 -9.86 -8.01 6.40
N GLY A 64 -9.70 -7.57 5.15
CA GLY A 64 -10.02 -6.22 4.75
C GLY A 64 -9.35 -5.82 3.43
N ASN A 65 -9.56 -4.57 3.04
CA ASN A 65 -8.88 -3.99 1.90
C ASN A 65 -7.68 -3.18 2.41
N ILE A 66 -6.49 -3.53 1.93
CA ILE A 66 -5.26 -2.78 2.21
C ILE A 66 -5.36 -1.44 1.47
N GLY A 67 -5.21 -0.33 2.18
CA GLY A 67 -5.29 1.00 1.55
C GLY A 67 -3.91 1.52 1.16
N PHE A 68 -3.00 1.53 2.13
CA PHE A 68 -1.66 2.06 2.02
C PHE A 68 -0.68 1.07 2.66
N GLY A 69 0.41 0.77 1.98
CA GLY A 69 1.53 0.01 2.52
C GLY A 69 2.83 0.75 2.25
N ALA A 70 3.72 0.83 3.23
CA ALA A 70 5.06 1.36 3.03
C ALA A 70 6.09 0.57 3.83
N SER A 71 7.31 0.48 3.29
CA SER A 71 8.49 -0.01 4.00
C SER A 71 9.58 1.06 4.05
N ASN A 72 10.31 1.13 5.16
CA ASN A 72 11.52 1.92 5.23
C ASN A 72 12.64 1.22 4.44
N THR A 73 13.15 1.85 3.39
CA THR A 73 14.25 1.30 2.58
C THR A 73 15.63 1.88 2.93
N ALA A 74 15.67 2.90 3.79
CA ALA A 74 16.89 3.67 4.05
C ALA A 74 17.69 3.18 5.27
N ASP A 75 17.04 2.82 6.40
CA ASP A 75 17.75 2.66 7.68
C ASP A 75 17.21 1.55 8.62
N GLY A 76 16.32 0.65 8.18
CA GLY A 76 15.92 -0.52 8.98
C GLY A 76 14.61 -1.19 8.57
N ASP A 77 14.39 -2.38 9.11
CA ASP A 77 13.22 -3.26 8.89
C ASP A 77 11.94 -2.69 9.52
N GLY A 78 11.31 -1.69 8.88
CA GLY A 78 10.10 -1.05 9.39
C GLY A 78 8.99 -0.97 8.34
N TRP A 79 7.76 -1.28 8.74
CA TRP A 79 6.60 -1.27 7.83
C TRP A 79 5.40 -0.56 8.44
N VAL A 80 4.58 0.02 7.56
CA VAL A 80 3.31 0.63 7.90
C VAL A 80 2.25 0.14 6.92
N VAL A 81 1.11 -0.34 7.42
CA VAL A 81 0.00 -0.82 6.59
C VAL A 81 -1.35 -0.35 7.15
N THR A 82 -2.19 0.26 6.31
CA THR A 82 -3.61 0.50 6.63
C THR A 82 -4.48 -0.60 6.05
N VAL A 83 -5.48 -1.03 6.84
CA VAL A 83 -6.48 -2.01 6.43
C VAL A 83 -7.85 -1.48 6.79
N THR A 84 -8.69 -1.28 5.79
CA THR A 84 -10.12 -1.06 6.01
C THR A 84 -10.81 -2.39 6.23
N SER A 85 -11.65 -2.50 7.26
CA SER A 85 -12.27 -3.76 7.65
C SER A 85 -13.78 -3.60 7.85
N SER A 86 -14.51 -4.69 7.63
CA SER A 86 -15.93 -4.80 7.97
C SER A 86 -16.16 -5.48 9.33
N ALA A 87 -15.09 -5.80 10.06
CA ALA A 87 -15.20 -6.33 11.42
C ALA A 87 -15.91 -5.34 12.34
N ALA A 88 -16.68 -5.84 13.30
CA ALA A 88 -17.36 -4.99 14.27
C ALA A 88 -16.37 -4.24 15.19
N ASP A 89 -15.22 -4.86 15.45
CA ASP A 89 -14.11 -4.28 16.19
C ASP A 89 -12.78 -4.70 15.51
N PRO A 90 -12.29 -3.90 14.55
CA PRO A 90 -11.08 -4.22 13.80
C PRO A 90 -9.84 -4.31 14.69
N LEU A 91 -9.76 -3.52 15.76
CA LEU A 91 -8.61 -3.51 16.67
C LEU A 91 -8.56 -4.78 17.51
N ALA A 92 -9.71 -5.20 18.06
CA ALA A 92 -9.79 -6.44 18.82
C ALA A 92 -9.49 -7.65 17.94
N ASP A 93 -9.99 -7.68 16.69
CA ASP A 93 -9.70 -8.76 15.74
C ASP A 93 -8.20 -8.84 15.41
N ALA A 94 -7.57 -7.70 15.16
CA ALA A 94 -6.12 -7.62 14.92
C ALA A 94 -5.30 -8.11 16.12
N THR A 95 -5.66 -7.65 17.32
CA THR A 95 -5.02 -8.05 18.57
C THR A 95 -5.13 -9.57 18.77
N ALA A 96 -6.34 -10.12 18.65
CA ALA A 96 -6.57 -11.55 18.81
C ALA A 96 -5.81 -12.40 17.77
N LYS A 97 -5.72 -11.92 16.52
CA LYS A 97 -4.97 -12.61 15.45
C LYS A 97 -3.46 -12.62 15.72
N LEU A 98 -2.92 -11.52 16.22
CA LEU A 98 -1.51 -11.43 16.62
C LEU A 98 -1.21 -12.29 17.85
N GLU A 99 -2.08 -12.31 18.86
CA GLU A 99 -1.95 -13.20 20.02
C GLU A 99 -1.99 -14.68 19.60
N ALA A 100 -2.87 -15.04 18.67
CA ALA A 100 -2.91 -16.39 18.10
C ALA A 100 -1.63 -16.74 17.31
N ALA A 101 -0.90 -15.75 16.81
CA ALA A 101 0.42 -15.90 16.18
C ALA A 101 1.59 -15.90 17.18
N GLY A 102 1.32 -15.82 18.49
CA GLY A 102 2.33 -15.90 19.54
C GLY A 102 2.86 -14.54 20.02
N PHE A 103 2.24 -13.44 19.62
CA PHE A 103 2.54 -12.14 20.19
C PHE A 103 1.90 -12.00 21.58
N SER A 104 2.55 -11.23 22.44
CA SER A 104 2.03 -10.86 23.77
C SER A 104 1.70 -9.37 23.80
N ALA A 105 0.49 -9.03 24.25
CA ALA A 105 0.06 -7.65 24.39
C ALA A 105 0.73 -6.95 25.59
N ASP A 106 1.27 -5.75 25.35
CA ASP A 106 1.66 -4.82 26.39
C ASP A 106 0.42 -4.05 26.86
N THR A 107 -0.16 -4.53 27.96
CA THR A 107 -1.37 -3.92 28.55
C THR A 107 -1.11 -2.54 29.16
N ALA A 108 0.14 -2.16 29.42
CA ALA A 108 0.49 -0.83 29.90
C ALA A 108 0.61 0.19 28.76
N ALA A 109 0.95 -0.27 27.55
CA ALA A 109 1.04 0.55 26.34
C ALA A 109 -0.23 0.52 25.47
N THR A 110 -1.24 -0.26 25.86
CA THR A 110 -2.55 -0.36 25.19
C THR A 110 -3.54 0.65 25.78
N ALA A 111 -4.27 1.38 24.94
CA ALA A 111 -5.23 2.41 25.38
C ALA A 111 -6.40 2.56 24.41
N ASN A 112 -7.55 2.99 24.92
CA ASN A 112 -8.75 3.30 24.12
C ASN A 112 -9.31 4.68 24.51
N ILE A 113 -9.73 5.46 23.51
CA ILE A 113 -10.37 6.77 23.66
C ILE A 113 -11.57 6.84 22.71
N GLY A 114 -12.78 6.73 23.26
CA GLY A 114 -14.00 6.64 22.46
C GLY A 114 -13.96 5.37 21.60
N ASP A 115 -14.20 5.53 20.30
CA ASP A 115 -14.19 4.44 19.33
C ASP A 115 -12.81 4.16 18.72
N ALA A 116 -11.78 4.91 19.13
CA ALA A 116 -10.40 4.71 18.69
C ALA A 116 -9.56 4.04 19.77
N GLY A 117 -8.58 3.23 19.36
CA GLY A 117 -7.70 2.54 20.27
C GLY A 117 -6.32 2.26 19.70
N VAL A 118 -5.40 1.89 20.58
CA VAL A 118 -4.06 1.43 20.24
C VAL A 118 -3.76 0.19 21.08
N ALA A 119 -3.25 -0.85 20.43
CA ALA A 119 -2.67 -2.02 21.06
C ALA A 119 -1.20 -2.14 20.66
N VAL A 120 -0.36 -2.50 21.62
CA VAL A 120 1.07 -2.79 21.38
C VAL A 120 1.30 -4.25 21.70
N LEU A 121 1.83 -5.00 20.74
CA LEU A 121 2.10 -6.42 20.90
C LEU A 121 3.53 -6.74 20.46
N THR A 122 4.16 -7.69 21.13
CA THR A 122 5.56 -8.08 20.87
C THR A 122 5.73 -9.59 20.85
N ASN A 123 6.66 -10.07 20.02
CA ASN A 123 7.22 -11.42 20.12
C ASN A 123 8.76 -11.31 20.25
N GLU A 124 9.50 -12.40 20.05
CA GLU A 124 10.97 -12.38 20.12
C GLU A 124 11.64 -11.54 19.02
N SER A 125 10.98 -11.35 17.88
CA SER A 125 11.57 -10.72 16.69
C SER A 125 11.00 -9.33 16.38
N TRP A 126 9.74 -9.07 16.74
CA TRP A 126 8.99 -7.90 16.28
C TRP A 126 8.20 -7.22 17.39
N SER A 127 8.08 -5.90 17.25
CA SER A 127 7.08 -5.06 17.90
C SER A 127 6.06 -4.59 16.88
N VAL A 128 4.78 -4.74 17.23
CA VAL A 128 3.64 -4.37 16.40
C VAL A 128 2.75 -3.42 17.17
N VAL A 129 2.61 -2.20 16.67
CA VAL A 129 1.63 -1.22 17.17
C VAL A 129 0.46 -1.23 16.21
N VAL A 130 -0.74 -1.52 16.73
CA VAL A 130 -1.99 -1.48 15.97
C VAL A 130 -2.83 -0.34 16.50
N ALA A 131 -3.00 0.72 15.70
CA ALA A 131 -4.01 1.74 15.97
C ALA A 131 -5.29 1.37 15.22
N GLY A 132 -6.45 1.50 15.83
CA GLY A 132 -7.72 1.10 15.23
C GLY A 132 -8.86 2.06 15.50
N THR A 133 -9.83 2.05 14.59
CA THR A 133 -11.13 2.73 14.63
C THR A 133 -12.20 1.77 14.10
N PRO A 134 -13.50 2.11 14.13
CA PRO A 134 -14.53 1.24 13.56
C PRO A 134 -14.36 0.96 12.06
N GLU A 135 -13.65 1.82 11.33
CA GLU A 135 -13.41 1.69 9.89
C GLU A 135 -12.26 0.74 9.54
N GLY A 136 -11.35 0.46 10.49
CA GLY A 136 -10.16 -0.35 10.22
C GLY A 136 -9.00 -0.13 11.17
N VAL A 137 -7.82 -0.54 10.73
CA VAL A 137 -6.58 -0.48 11.52
C VAL A 137 -5.39 0.02 10.72
N LEU A 138 -4.41 0.55 11.46
CA LEU A 138 -3.07 0.88 11.02
C LEU A 138 -2.08 0.00 11.79
N TYR A 139 -1.36 -0.85 11.08
CA TYR A 139 -0.21 -1.59 11.61
C TYR A 139 1.05 -0.77 11.44
N THR A 140 1.84 -0.67 12.51
CA THR A 140 3.24 -0.22 12.47
C THR A 140 4.09 -1.35 13.02
N VAL A 141 5.07 -1.79 12.23
CA VAL A 141 5.92 -2.93 12.53
C VAL A 141 7.37 -2.48 12.57
N SER A 142 8.10 -2.92 13.59
CA SER A 142 9.54 -2.75 13.72
C SER A 142 10.16 -3.95 14.44
N PRO A 143 11.49 -4.15 14.41
CA PRO A 143 12.12 -5.19 15.19
C PRO A 143 11.87 -4.98 16.68
N ALA A 144 11.80 -6.07 17.44
CA ALA A 144 11.77 -6.00 18.90
C ALA A 144 13.09 -5.39 19.43
N ALA A 145 13.00 -4.67 20.55
CA ALA A 145 14.14 -4.01 21.20
C ALA A 145 14.91 -4.94 22.14
#